data_AF-A0AAN8WE32-F1
#
_entry.id   AF-A0AAN8WE32-F1
#
_cell.length_a   1.000
_cell.length_b   1.000
_cell.length_c   1.000
_cell.angle_alpha   90.00
_cell.angle_beta   90.00
_cell.angle_gamma   90.00
#
_symmetry.space_group_name_H-M   'P 1'
#
loop_
_entity.id
_entity.type
_entity.pdbx_description
1 polymer ?
#
loop_
_entity_poly.entity_id
_entity_poly.type
_entity_poly.pdbx_seq_one_letter_code
_entity_poly.pdbx_strand_id
1 'polypeptide(L)'
;MGESCDGLRAFVNTGWAKRNSYNEQLARSGTNCLENLVISNGPKLSGETWDKTCQCLLDIFHSTLPHALLMWRPPESNIQSQVRSLESYMPSQVRSLESNTQSQVRSLEAHIQDQGSGGQVNGDSRAFSGLLIRCVVQLELIQCIDNVVFFPATSKKEDQENLALAQAGDEAIPLVREQREDQGMYRHLLSSQLFTLLDCLMASHSFAKSFNSNHEQRNLLWKAGFKGSVKPNLLKQETQSLACALRILFRMLGDPSREEEWPQVQERLISVCRSGLEYFLSLPESHREAWTNLILLFLTNIQKMSNDQPNIHGIEIEGNLNLHLFLQYHFSSVILLRLQSGSSKLEMPESNLSSR
;
A
#
# COMPACT_ATOMS: atom_id res chain seq x y z
N MET A 1 26.86 17.17 13.20
CA MET A 1 25.40 17.38 13.11
C MET A 1 24.98 18.31 11.97
N GLY A 2 25.76 19.34 11.62
CA GLY A 2 25.48 20.20 10.44
C GLY A 2 25.48 19.45 9.10
N GLU A 3 26.48 18.59 8.85
CA GLU A 3 26.67 17.93 7.56
C GLU A 3 25.55 16.96 7.14
N SER A 4 24.91 16.24 8.08
CA SER A 4 23.79 15.33 7.75
C SER A 4 22.49 16.08 7.42
N CYS A 5 22.24 17.20 8.12
CA CYS A 5 21.13 18.11 7.79
C CYS A 5 21.36 18.82 6.45
N ASP A 6 22.61 19.15 6.12
CA ASP A 6 22.99 19.76 4.85
C ASP A 6 22.86 18.77 3.69
N GLY A 7 23.13 17.47 3.91
CA GLY A 7 22.87 16.41 2.93
C GLY A 7 21.38 16.22 2.61
N LEU A 8 20.52 16.18 3.62
CA LEU A 8 19.06 16.14 3.47
C LEU A 8 18.50 17.42 2.83
N ARG A 9 18.97 18.60 3.27
CA ARG A 9 18.59 19.89 2.67
C ARG A 9 19.09 20.02 1.24
N ALA A 10 20.29 19.54 0.90
CA ALA A 10 20.79 19.51 -0.47
C ALA A 10 19.96 18.55 -1.34
N PHE A 11 19.56 17.40 -0.79
CA PHE A 11 18.66 16.47 -1.49
C PHE A 11 17.31 17.11 -1.81
N VAL A 12 16.70 17.85 -0.87
CA VAL A 12 15.43 18.58 -1.10
C VAL A 12 15.61 19.78 -2.04
N ASN A 13 16.64 20.60 -1.81
CA ASN A 13 16.86 21.88 -2.51
C ASN A 13 17.46 21.74 -3.93
N THR A 14 17.91 20.55 -4.34
CA THR A 14 18.43 20.31 -5.70
C THR A 14 17.34 20.17 -6.78
N GLY A 15 16.07 20.33 -6.42
CA GLY A 15 14.95 20.13 -7.34
C GLY A 15 14.72 18.65 -7.65
N TRP A 16 14.90 17.78 -6.65
CA TRP A 16 14.75 16.32 -6.75
C TRP A 16 13.48 15.89 -7.50
N ALA A 17 12.33 16.48 -7.16
CA ALA A 17 11.06 16.16 -7.81
C ALA A 17 11.03 16.48 -9.32
N LYS A 18 11.79 17.49 -9.76
CA LYS A 18 11.91 17.90 -11.18
C LYS A 18 13.03 17.17 -11.90
N ARG A 19 14.10 16.77 -11.21
CA ARG A 19 15.26 16.08 -11.80
C ARG A 19 15.06 14.56 -11.86
N ASN A 20 14.32 13.99 -10.91
CA ASN A 20 14.05 12.55 -10.82
C ASN A 20 12.70 12.13 -11.40
N SER A 21 11.85 13.07 -11.82
CA SER A 21 10.62 12.77 -12.56
C SER A 21 10.85 12.21 -13.98
N TYR A 22 12.09 12.20 -14.45
CA TYR A 22 12.45 11.80 -15.81
C TYR A 22 13.36 10.56 -15.86
N ASN A 23 13.80 10.03 -14.71
CA ASN A 23 14.62 8.83 -14.66
C ASN A 23 14.24 7.95 -13.45
N GLU A 24 13.63 6.81 -13.74
CA GLU A 24 13.18 5.84 -12.73
C GLU A 24 14.33 5.37 -11.84
N GLN A 25 15.47 4.98 -12.42
CA GLN A 25 16.60 4.44 -11.67
C GLN A 25 17.15 5.46 -10.69
N LEU A 26 17.28 6.72 -11.13
CA LEU A 26 17.76 7.80 -10.28
C LEU A 26 16.83 8.04 -9.09
N ALA A 27 15.51 7.95 -9.31
CA ALA A 27 14.54 8.11 -8.25
C ALA A 27 14.60 6.95 -7.24
N ARG A 28 14.72 5.70 -7.72
CA ARG A 28 14.87 4.51 -6.86
C ARG A 28 16.17 4.56 -6.05
N SER A 29 17.30 4.87 -6.69
CA SER A 29 18.58 5.03 -6.00
C SER A 29 18.55 6.18 -4.99
N GLY A 30 17.87 7.29 -5.31
CA GLY A 30 17.68 8.40 -4.40
C GLY A 30 16.90 8.01 -3.14
N THR A 31 15.76 7.33 -3.29
CA THR A 31 14.96 6.85 -2.15
C THR A 31 15.73 5.83 -1.30
N ASN A 32 16.45 4.90 -1.93
CA ASN A 32 17.26 3.91 -1.22
C ASN A 32 18.44 4.56 -0.45
N CYS A 33 19.07 5.58 -1.04
CA CYS A 33 20.11 6.36 -0.36
C CYS A 33 19.54 7.09 0.87
N LEU A 34 18.37 7.70 0.75
CA LEU A 34 17.66 8.34 1.86
C LEU A 34 17.32 7.33 2.96
N GLU A 35 16.76 6.18 2.59
CA GLU A 35 16.45 5.08 3.52
C GLU A 35 17.69 4.67 4.33
N ASN A 36 18.80 4.34 3.65
CA ASN A 36 20.03 3.92 4.31
C ASN A 36 20.64 5.01 5.19
N LEU A 37 20.57 6.28 4.75
CA LEU A 37 21.07 7.42 5.51
C LEU A 37 20.29 7.56 6.83
N VAL A 38 18.96 7.48 6.75
CA VAL A 38 18.08 7.59 7.92
C VAL A 38 18.27 6.40 8.85
N ILE A 39 18.31 5.16 8.34
CA ILE A 39 18.52 3.97 9.18
C ILE A 39 19.89 4.02 9.88
N SER A 40 20.95 4.43 9.18
CA SER A 40 22.32 4.44 9.72
C SER A 40 22.57 5.55 10.75
N ASN A 41 21.79 6.63 10.70
CA ASN A 41 21.98 7.80 11.57
C ASN A 41 20.83 8.02 12.56
N GLY A 42 19.69 7.36 12.38
CA GLY A 42 18.44 7.58 13.12
C GLY A 42 18.59 7.65 14.64
N PRO A 43 19.35 6.74 15.29
CA PRO A 43 19.56 6.78 16.74
C PRO A 43 20.35 8.01 17.24
N LYS A 44 21.05 8.71 16.34
CA LYS A 44 21.86 9.90 16.63
C LYS A 44 21.12 11.20 16.28
N LEU A 45 19.95 11.12 15.65
CA LEU A 45 19.20 12.30 15.24
C LEU A 45 18.46 12.90 16.44
N SER A 46 18.47 14.23 16.52
CA SER A 46 17.63 14.96 17.47
C SER A 46 16.17 15.02 16.99
N GLY A 47 15.23 15.33 17.89
CA GLY A 47 13.83 15.56 17.54
C GLY A 47 13.67 16.57 16.39
N GLU A 48 14.37 17.71 16.44
CA GLU A 48 14.32 18.73 15.38
C GLU A 48 14.86 18.21 14.04
N THR A 49 15.87 17.33 14.05
CA THR A 49 16.39 16.71 12.82
C THR A 49 15.42 15.68 12.25
N TRP A 50 14.74 14.94 13.11
CA TRP A 50 13.65 14.06 12.70
C TRP A 50 12.48 14.84 12.11
N ASP A 51 12.11 15.99 12.68
CA ASP A 51 11.08 16.88 12.11
C ASP A 51 11.43 17.28 10.67
N LYS A 52 12.67 17.72 10.44
CA LYS A 52 13.16 18.05 9.08
C LYS A 52 13.18 16.85 8.15
N THR A 53 13.48 15.65 8.67
CA THR A 53 13.50 14.41 7.90
C THR A 53 12.10 13.99 7.48
N CYS A 54 11.14 14.00 8.41
CA CYS A 54 9.73 13.72 8.13
C CYS A 54 9.12 14.76 7.19
N GLN A 55 9.45 16.04 7.36
CA GLN A 55 9.02 17.10 6.44
C GLN A 55 9.60 16.91 5.03
N CYS A 56 10.89 16.55 4.92
CA CYS A 56 11.51 16.21 3.64
C CYS A 56 10.76 15.06 2.94
N LEU A 57 10.46 13.98 3.67
CA LEU A 57 9.69 12.86 3.15
C LEU A 57 8.29 13.32 2.69
N LEU A 58 7.61 14.14 3.49
CA LEU A 58 6.29 14.71 3.16
C LEU A 58 6.33 15.55 1.87
N ASP A 59 7.31 16.42 1.72
CA ASP A 59 7.45 17.29 0.53
C ASP A 59 7.70 16.46 -0.74
N ILE A 60 8.57 15.44 -0.62
CA ILE A 60 8.82 14.49 -1.70
C ILE A 60 7.54 13.71 -2.03
N PHE A 61 6.79 13.30 -1.01
CA PHE A 61 5.54 12.58 -1.17
C PHE A 61 4.51 13.41 -1.94
N HIS A 62 4.23 14.62 -1.47
CA HIS A 62 3.25 15.52 -2.09
C HIS A 62 3.62 15.90 -3.53
N SER A 63 4.89 16.17 -3.79
CA SER A 63 5.34 16.55 -5.13
C SER A 63 5.32 15.41 -6.15
N THR A 64 5.25 14.16 -5.70
CA THR A 64 5.27 12.97 -6.57
C THR A 64 3.93 12.27 -6.72
N LEU A 65 2.87 12.70 -6.03
CA LEU A 65 1.53 12.18 -6.24
C LEU A 65 1.08 12.41 -7.70
N PRO A 66 0.72 11.35 -8.44
CA PRO A 66 0.45 11.43 -9.87
C PRO A 66 -1.00 11.86 -10.16
N HIS A 67 -1.43 13.00 -9.58
CA HIS A 67 -2.79 13.55 -9.70
C HIS A 67 -3.33 13.61 -11.13
N ALA A 68 -2.47 13.88 -12.11
CA ALA A 68 -2.86 13.93 -13.51
C ALA A 68 -3.41 12.61 -14.05
N LEU A 69 -3.14 11.45 -13.41
CA LEU A 69 -3.77 10.17 -13.78
C LEU A 69 -5.28 10.19 -13.63
N LEU A 70 -5.81 10.92 -12.64
CA LEU A 70 -7.26 11.02 -12.42
C LEU A 70 -7.93 12.00 -13.38
N MET A 71 -7.16 12.92 -13.98
CA MET A 71 -7.67 14.01 -14.80
C MET A 71 -7.31 13.88 -16.28
N TRP A 72 -6.48 12.90 -16.65
CA TRP A 72 -6.02 12.74 -18.03
C TRP A 72 -7.20 12.46 -18.97
N ARG A 73 -7.21 13.14 -20.11
CA ARG A 73 -8.19 12.94 -21.19
C ARG A 73 -7.45 12.89 -22.53
N PRO A 74 -7.95 12.13 -23.53
CA PRO A 74 -7.37 12.11 -24.86
C PRO A 74 -7.50 13.49 -25.53
N PRO A 75 -6.54 13.91 -26.36
CA PRO A 75 -6.68 15.12 -27.18
C PRO A 75 -7.92 15.03 -28.08
N GLU A 76 -8.62 16.14 -28.30
CA GLU A 76 -9.91 16.19 -29.04
C GLU A 76 -9.84 15.58 -30.45
N SER A 77 -8.66 15.58 -31.09
CA SER A 77 -8.43 14.95 -32.40
C SER A 77 -8.55 13.42 -32.40
N ASN A 78 -8.38 12.76 -31.25
CA ASN A 78 -8.46 11.30 -31.11
C ASN A 78 -9.87 10.78 -30.76
N ILE A 79 -10.83 11.67 -30.50
CA ILE A 79 -12.20 11.28 -30.18
C ILE A 79 -12.87 10.67 -31.43
N GLN A 80 -12.62 11.22 -32.62
CA GLN A 80 -13.23 10.75 -33.88
C GLN A 80 -12.64 9.42 -34.39
N SER A 81 -11.36 9.14 -34.12
CA SER A 81 -10.71 7.88 -34.49
C SER A 81 -11.09 6.74 -33.55
N GLN A 82 -11.24 6.99 -32.24
CA GLN A 82 -11.64 5.97 -31.28
C GLN A 82 -13.12 5.55 -31.39
N VAL A 83 -14.02 6.43 -31.86
CA VAL A 83 -15.42 6.09 -32.15
C VAL A 83 -15.54 5.06 -33.28
N ARG A 84 -14.64 5.08 -34.29
CA ARG A 84 -14.65 4.07 -35.37
C ARG A 84 -14.11 2.71 -34.95
N SER A 85 -13.25 2.64 -33.94
CA SER A 85 -12.66 1.37 -33.46
C SER A 85 -13.58 0.61 -32.48
N LEU A 86 -14.64 1.24 -31.98
CA LEU A 86 -15.56 0.68 -30.98
C LEU A 86 -16.54 -0.38 -31.53
N GLU A 87 -16.71 -0.49 -32.85
CA GLU A 87 -17.60 -1.50 -33.45
C GLU A 87 -16.95 -2.87 -33.68
N SER A 88 -15.63 -3.00 -33.46
CA SER A 88 -14.89 -4.18 -33.91
C SER A 88 -14.54 -5.21 -32.83
N TYR A 89 -14.65 -4.92 -31.53
CA TYR A 89 -14.13 -5.85 -30.50
C TYR A 89 -14.94 -5.87 -29.20
N MET A 90 -15.69 -6.97 -29.01
CA MET A 90 -16.11 -7.54 -27.73
C MET A 90 -15.98 -9.08 -27.80
N PRO A 91 -15.73 -9.79 -26.68
CA PRO A 91 -14.55 -10.67 -26.58
C PRO A 91 -14.87 -12.13 -26.22
N SER A 92 -13.91 -13.03 -26.49
CA SER A 92 -13.92 -14.40 -25.98
C SER A 92 -12.65 -14.70 -25.18
N GLN A 93 -12.88 -15.06 -23.91
CA GLN A 93 -12.01 -15.81 -22.98
C GLN A 93 -10.94 -15.05 -22.18
N VAL A 94 -11.14 -15.10 -20.86
CA VAL A 94 -10.23 -14.70 -19.79
C VAL A 94 -9.58 -15.97 -19.24
N ARG A 95 -8.24 -16.01 -19.18
CA ARG A 95 -7.52 -16.87 -18.22
C ARG A 95 -6.21 -16.20 -17.80
N SER A 96 -5.94 -16.39 -16.52
CA SER A 96 -4.94 -15.81 -15.61
C SER A 96 -3.47 -16.00 -16.01
N LEU A 97 -2.60 -15.11 -15.48
CA LEU A 97 -1.43 -15.41 -14.62
C LEU A 97 -0.62 -14.12 -14.41
N GLU A 98 -0.66 -13.58 -13.19
CA GLU A 98 0.29 -12.56 -12.74
C GLU A 98 1.60 -13.25 -12.30
N SER A 99 2.74 -12.81 -12.84
CA SER A 99 4.04 -13.09 -12.23
C SER A 99 5.05 -11.97 -12.47
N ASN A 100 5.75 -11.62 -11.39
CA ASN A 100 7.05 -10.92 -11.29
C ASN A 100 7.20 -9.52 -11.90
N THR A 101 6.92 -8.52 -11.04
CA THR A 101 7.27 -7.10 -11.26
C THR A 101 8.76 -6.77 -11.02
N GLN A 102 9.64 -7.78 -10.92
CA GLN A 102 11.09 -7.58 -10.78
C GLN A 102 11.86 -7.78 -12.09
N SER A 103 11.23 -8.33 -13.14
CA SER A 103 11.92 -8.70 -14.38
C SER A 103 11.41 -8.02 -15.66
N GLN A 104 10.32 -7.23 -15.61
CA GLN A 104 9.61 -6.77 -16.82
C GLN A 104 9.78 -5.27 -17.17
N VAL A 105 10.95 -4.68 -16.88
CA VAL A 105 11.27 -3.29 -17.32
C VAL A 105 12.36 -3.25 -18.39
N ARG A 106 13.09 -4.36 -18.65
CA ARG A 106 14.10 -4.41 -19.72
C ARG A 106 13.55 -4.29 -21.15
N SER A 107 12.23 -4.44 -21.34
CA SER A 107 11.63 -4.36 -22.68
C SER A 107 11.27 -2.94 -23.14
N LEU A 108 11.44 -1.90 -22.30
CA LEU A 108 11.15 -0.51 -22.69
C LEU A 108 12.27 0.12 -23.56
N GLU A 109 13.45 -0.49 -23.64
CA GLU A 109 14.55 0.00 -24.48
C GLU A 109 14.52 -0.56 -25.91
N ALA A 110 13.73 -1.62 -26.16
CA ALA A 110 13.75 -2.35 -27.44
C ALA A 110 12.60 -1.99 -28.41
N HIS A 111 11.84 -0.91 -28.18
CA HIS A 111 10.72 -0.49 -29.05
C HIS A 111 10.91 0.91 -29.67
N ILE A 112 12.16 1.38 -29.80
CA ILE A 112 12.46 2.64 -30.51
C ILE A 112 12.64 2.42 -32.02
N GLN A 113 12.70 1.18 -32.51
CA GLN A 113 12.79 0.91 -33.93
C GLN A 113 11.58 0.14 -34.43
N ASP A 114 10.87 0.80 -35.34
CA ASP A 114 9.82 0.29 -36.22
C ASP A 114 8.36 0.45 -35.73
N GLN A 115 7.82 1.65 -35.93
CA GLN A 115 6.70 1.84 -36.86
C GLN A 115 6.46 3.33 -37.11
N GLY A 116 6.52 3.73 -38.39
CA GLY A 116 6.22 5.08 -38.83
C GLY A 116 4.73 5.36 -38.85
N SER A 117 4.27 6.36 -38.09
CA SER A 117 3.23 7.34 -38.46
C SER A 117 2.87 8.26 -37.28
N GLY A 118 2.95 9.59 -37.50
CA GLY A 118 2.25 10.61 -36.69
C GLY A 118 3.03 11.26 -35.55
N GLY A 119 3.54 12.48 -35.77
CA GLY A 119 4.31 13.29 -34.82
C GLY A 119 3.61 13.73 -33.50
N GLN A 120 2.43 13.20 -33.16
CA GLN A 120 1.72 13.46 -31.89
C GLN A 120 1.99 12.39 -30.81
N VAL A 121 2.40 11.18 -31.17
CA VAL A 121 2.67 10.06 -30.24
C VAL A 121 3.79 10.39 -29.24
N ASN A 122 4.70 11.30 -29.60
CA ASN A 122 5.87 11.66 -28.80
C ASN A 122 5.58 12.56 -27.58
N GLY A 123 4.43 13.24 -27.54
CA GLY A 123 4.04 14.12 -26.43
C GLY A 123 3.43 13.34 -25.26
N ASP A 124 2.44 12.49 -25.57
CA ASP A 124 1.76 11.63 -24.59
C ASP A 124 2.70 10.58 -24.02
N SER A 125 3.60 10.01 -24.85
CA SER A 125 4.59 9.03 -24.38
C SER A 125 5.53 9.60 -23.30
N ARG A 126 6.00 10.85 -23.45
CA ARG A 126 6.82 11.52 -22.44
C ARG A 126 6.03 11.88 -21.18
N ALA A 127 4.79 12.34 -21.32
CA ALA A 127 3.91 12.62 -20.18
C ALA A 127 3.59 11.33 -19.39
N PHE A 128 3.30 10.23 -20.09
CA PHE A 128 3.04 8.91 -19.50
C PHE A 128 4.27 8.34 -18.80
N SER A 129 5.45 8.45 -19.40
CA SER A 129 6.71 8.07 -18.75
C SER A 129 6.89 8.81 -17.42
N GLY A 130 6.68 10.12 -17.39
CA GLY A 130 6.76 10.91 -16.15
C GLY A 130 5.72 10.49 -15.09
N LEU A 131 4.50 10.14 -15.50
CA LEU A 131 3.47 9.65 -14.58
C LEU A 131 3.77 8.25 -14.05
N LEU A 132 4.32 7.35 -14.88
CA LEU A 132 4.77 6.03 -14.44
C LEU A 132 5.91 6.14 -13.42
N ILE A 133 6.89 7.01 -13.68
CA ILE A 133 8.00 7.27 -12.75
C ILE A 133 7.44 7.75 -11.40
N ARG A 134 6.49 8.68 -11.41
CA ARG A 134 5.81 9.13 -10.18
C ARG A 134 5.13 8.00 -9.41
N CYS A 135 4.44 7.09 -10.10
CA CYS A 135 3.84 5.91 -9.47
C CYS A 135 4.88 4.97 -8.84
N VAL A 136 6.02 4.77 -9.51
CA VAL A 136 7.12 3.95 -8.96
C VAL A 136 7.72 4.63 -7.73
N VAL A 137 7.99 5.93 -7.82
CA VAL A 137 8.54 6.71 -6.71
C VAL A 137 7.63 6.67 -5.49
N GLN A 138 6.32 6.83 -5.67
CA GLN A 138 5.34 6.70 -4.58
C GLN A 138 5.43 5.34 -3.88
N LEU A 139 5.57 4.25 -4.64
CA LEU A 139 5.72 2.91 -4.07
C LEU A 139 7.04 2.76 -3.29
N GLU A 140 8.13 3.29 -3.82
CA GLU A 140 9.43 3.27 -3.15
C GLU A 140 9.42 4.12 -1.87
N LEU A 141 8.71 5.25 -1.85
CA LEU A 141 8.55 6.08 -0.65
C LEU A 141 7.73 5.39 0.43
N ILE A 142 6.65 4.69 0.07
CA ILE A 142 5.90 3.85 0.99
C ILE A 142 6.82 2.81 1.63
N GLN A 143 7.61 2.10 0.82
CA GLN A 143 8.56 1.10 1.31
C GLN A 143 9.66 1.71 2.18
N CYS A 144 10.13 2.91 1.83
CA CYS A 144 11.11 3.65 2.62
C CYS A 144 10.56 3.97 4.02
N ILE A 145 9.32 4.43 4.13
CA ILE A 145 8.69 4.72 5.42
C ILE A 145 8.57 3.43 6.24
N ASP A 146 8.07 2.35 5.63
CA ASP A 146 7.93 1.03 6.28
C ASP A 146 9.28 0.53 6.81
N ASN A 147 10.33 0.58 5.98
CA ASN A 147 11.69 0.17 6.33
C ASN A 147 12.32 1.05 7.41
N VAL A 148 12.12 2.36 7.37
CA VAL A 148 12.64 3.28 8.39
C VAL A 148 11.97 3.00 9.73
N VAL A 149 10.64 2.89 9.76
CA VAL A 149 9.89 2.72 11.01
C VAL A 149 10.10 1.32 11.61
N PHE A 150 10.02 0.26 10.79
CA PHE A 150 9.97 -1.13 11.26
C PHE A 150 11.22 -1.96 10.95
N PHE A 151 12.26 -1.35 10.37
CA PHE A 151 13.47 -1.99 9.86
C PHE A 151 13.24 -2.79 8.55
N PRO A 152 14.21 -2.80 7.61
CA PRO A 152 14.07 -3.49 6.33
C PRO A 152 13.67 -4.96 6.46
N ALA A 153 12.73 -5.37 5.60
CA ALA A 153 12.21 -6.72 5.48
C ALA A 153 11.43 -7.28 6.70
N THR A 154 11.36 -6.57 7.84
CA THR A 154 10.60 -7.01 9.02
C THR A 154 9.12 -7.19 8.69
N SER A 155 8.46 -6.15 8.20
CA SER A 155 7.03 -6.19 7.89
C SER A 155 6.66 -7.21 6.81
N LYS A 156 7.54 -7.42 5.82
CA LYS A 156 7.35 -8.47 4.79
C LYS A 156 7.44 -9.87 5.37
N LYS A 157 8.37 -10.09 6.30
CA LYS A 157 8.52 -11.38 6.99
C LYS A 157 7.30 -11.65 7.86
N GLU A 158 6.82 -10.65 8.59
CA GLU A 158 5.60 -10.75 9.40
C GLU A 158 4.37 -11.08 8.55
N ASP A 159 4.21 -10.44 7.39
CA ASP A 159 3.11 -10.75 6.47
C ASP A 159 3.16 -12.21 5.97
N GLN A 160 4.36 -12.71 5.65
CA GLN A 160 4.56 -14.10 5.25
C GLN A 160 4.25 -15.08 6.39
N GLU A 161 4.66 -14.76 7.62
CA GLU A 161 4.35 -15.55 8.81
C GLU A 161 2.84 -15.58 9.07
N ASN A 162 2.16 -14.44 9.02
CA ASN A 162 0.71 -14.36 9.22
C ASN A 162 -0.05 -15.15 8.15
N LEU A 163 0.40 -15.11 6.89
CA LEU A 163 -0.17 -15.90 5.81
C LEU A 163 0.04 -17.40 6.02
N ALA A 164 1.25 -17.81 6.42
CA ALA A 164 1.55 -19.20 6.71
C ALA A 164 0.70 -19.74 7.89
N LEU A 165 0.52 -18.95 8.95
CA LEU A 165 -0.35 -19.30 10.07
C LEU A 165 -1.82 -19.46 9.64
N ALA A 166 -2.32 -18.54 8.81
CA ALA A 166 -3.68 -18.62 8.30
C ALA A 166 -3.91 -19.87 7.42
N GLN A 167 -2.85 -20.38 6.76
CA GLN A 167 -2.89 -21.60 5.95
C GLN A 167 -2.71 -22.88 6.76
N ALA A 168 -2.01 -22.82 7.90
CA ALA A 168 -1.69 -23.99 8.74
C ALA A 168 -2.84 -24.45 9.64
N GLY A 169 -3.90 -23.65 9.85
CA GLY A 169 -5.04 -24.02 10.69
C GLY A 169 -4.68 -24.15 12.18
N ASP A 170 -5.32 -25.09 12.89
CA ASP A 170 -5.19 -25.30 14.35
C ASP A 170 -3.85 -25.92 14.80
N GLU A 171 -2.94 -26.28 13.89
CA GLU A 171 -1.59 -26.75 14.23
C GLU A 171 -0.65 -25.58 14.52
N ALA A 172 -1.02 -24.75 15.50
CA ALA A 172 -0.28 -23.55 15.86
C ALA A 172 1.11 -23.87 16.43
N ILE A 173 2.16 -23.58 15.67
CA ILE A 173 3.52 -23.49 16.19
C ILE A 173 3.61 -22.21 17.03
N PRO A 174 4.03 -22.27 18.31
CA PRO A 174 4.28 -21.07 19.10
C PRO A 174 5.41 -20.26 18.46
N LEU A 175 5.05 -19.19 17.76
CA LEU A 175 6.02 -18.23 17.23
C LEU A 175 6.55 -17.41 18.40
N VAL A 176 7.78 -17.72 18.83
CA VAL A 176 8.58 -16.84 19.67
C VAL A 176 8.83 -15.56 18.86
N ARG A 177 8.02 -14.53 19.11
CA ARG A 177 8.11 -13.18 18.52
C ARG A 177 9.06 -12.25 19.29
N GLU A 178 9.65 -12.74 20.36
CA GLU A 178 10.55 -11.97 21.20
C GLU A 178 11.87 -11.75 20.44
N GLN A 179 12.33 -10.49 20.40
CA GLN A 179 13.64 -9.99 19.93
C GLN A 179 13.73 -9.23 18.60
N ARG A 180 12.65 -9.02 17.82
CA ARG A 180 12.74 -8.25 16.55
C ARG A 180 12.18 -6.84 16.58
N GLU A 181 11.37 -6.52 17.58
CA GLU A 181 10.58 -5.29 17.63
C GLU A 181 11.40 -3.99 17.74
N ASP A 182 12.70 -4.10 17.91
CA ASP A 182 13.59 -3.02 18.33
C ASP A 182 14.74 -2.75 17.35
N GLN A 183 14.56 -3.06 16.06
CA GLN A 183 15.57 -2.73 15.04
C GLN A 183 15.24 -1.45 14.24
N GLY A 184 13.96 -1.06 14.19
CA GLY A 184 13.50 0.10 13.43
C GLY A 184 13.65 1.42 14.18
N MET A 185 13.36 2.53 13.49
CA MET A 185 13.47 3.88 14.04
C MET A 185 12.22 4.34 14.80
N TYR A 186 11.20 3.50 14.93
CA TYR A 186 9.95 3.82 15.63
C TYR A 186 10.16 4.50 16.99
N ARG A 187 11.06 3.98 17.85
CA ARG A 187 11.31 4.53 19.19
C ARG A 187 12.01 5.89 19.20
N HIS A 188 12.64 6.26 18.09
CA HIS A 188 13.36 7.52 17.92
C HIS A 188 12.47 8.63 17.35
N LEU A 189 11.25 8.29 16.92
CA LEU A 189 10.28 9.21 16.34
C LEU A 189 9.30 9.71 17.41
N LEU A 190 8.98 10.99 17.39
CA LEU A 190 7.91 11.58 18.21
C LEU A 190 6.52 11.23 17.64
N SER A 191 5.46 11.34 18.46
CA SER A 191 4.09 11.03 18.03
C SER A 191 3.66 11.93 16.86
N SER A 192 4.02 13.21 16.89
CA SER A 192 3.80 14.17 15.80
C SER A 192 4.47 13.76 14.47
N GLN A 193 5.68 13.19 14.55
CA GLN A 193 6.44 12.73 13.39
C GLN A 193 5.81 11.46 12.80
N LEU A 194 5.37 10.52 13.65
CA LEU A 194 4.62 9.34 13.22
C LEU A 194 3.30 9.72 12.54
N PHE A 195 2.57 10.71 13.08
CA PHE A 195 1.35 11.22 12.44
C PHE A 195 1.65 11.88 11.08
N THR A 196 2.76 12.59 10.94
CA THR A 196 3.19 13.15 9.66
C THR A 196 3.42 12.06 8.61
N LEU A 197 4.12 10.97 8.98
CA LEU A 197 4.33 9.83 8.10
C LEU A 197 3.02 9.09 7.78
N LEU A 198 2.14 8.94 8.78
CA LEU A 198 0.81 8.37 8.62
C LEU A 198 -0.02 9.15 7.59
N ASP A 199 -0.03 10.48 7.67
CA ASP A 199 -0.78 11.33 6.74
C ASP A 199 -0.26 11.17 5.30
N CYS A 200 1.05 11.00 5.09
CA CYS A 200 1.62 10.67 3.78
C CYS A 200 1.05 9.35 3.23
N LEU A 201 1.09 8.30 4.04
CA LEU A 201 0.64 6.96 3.67
C LEU A 201 -0.86 6.95 3.35
N MET A 202 -1.66 7.68 4.13
CA MET A 202 -3.09 7.82 3.91
C MET A 202 -3.43 8.62 2.66
N ALA A 203 -2.67 9.68 2.33
CA ALA A 203 -2.82 10.40 1.07
C ALA A 203 -2.56 9.49 -0.13
N SER A 204 -1.50 8.67 -0.06
CA SER A 204 -1.20 7.66 -1.08
C SER A 204 -2.30 6.62 -1.24
N HIS A 205 -2.77 6.09 -0.11
CA HIS A 205 -3.84 5.09 -0.09
C HIS A 205 -5.08 5.64 -0.76
N SER A 206 -5.52 6.83 -0.34
CA SER A 206 -6.70 7.52 -0.85
C SER A 206 -6.59 7.72 -2.37
N PHE A 207 -5.47 8.26 -2.84
CA PHE A 207 -5.23 8.46 -4.27
C PHE A 207 -5.29 7.13 -5.06
N ALA A 208 -4.58 6.10 -4.60
CA ALA A 208 -4.52 4.81 -5.27
C ALA A 208 -5.90 4.13 -5.28
N LYS A 209 -6.65 4.19 -4.17
CA LYS A 209 -8.03 3.71 -4.06
C LYS A 209 -8.95 4.42 -5.05
N SER A 210 -8.90 5.76 -5.13
CA SER A 210 -9.67 6.54 -6.10
C SER A 210 -9.33 6.17 -7.54
N PHE A 211 -8.04 5.99 -7.86
CA PHE A 211 -7.62 5.57 -9.19
C PHE A 211 -8.09 4.15 -9.54
N ASN A 212 -7.94 3.19 -8.62
CA ASN A 212 -8.30 1.79 -8.84
C ASN A 212 -9.82 1.61 -9.00
N SER A 213 -10.61 2.39 -8.26
CA SER A 213 -12.08 2.42 -8.31
C SER A 213 -12.61 3.12 -9.57
N ASN A 214 -11.83 4.03 -10.17
CA ASN A 214 -12.26 4.76 -11.37
C ASN A 214 -12.02 3.91 -12.65
N HIS A 215 -12.95 2.99 -12.91
CA HIS A 215 -12.87 2.10 -14.07
C HIS A 215 -12.85 2.84 -15.41
N GLU A 216 -13.58 3.95 -15.54
CA GLU A 216 -13.61 4.78 -16.75
C GLU A 216 -12.22 5.36 -17.03
N GLN A 217 -11.63 6.03 -16.02
CA GLN A 217 -10.32 6.65 -16.16
C GLN A 217 -9.24 5.63 -16.50
N ARG A 218 -9.26 4.46 -15.84
CA ARG A 218 -8.34 3.35 -16.16
C ARG A 218 -8.53 2.81 -17.57
N ASN A 219 -9.77 2.76 -18.07
CA ASN A 219 -10.05 2.36 -19.45
C ASN A 219 -9.52 3.39 -20.46
N LEU A 220 -9.67 4.69 -20.18
CA LEU A 220 -9.14 5.76 -21.02
C LEU A 220 -7.62 5.67 -21.14
N LEU A 221 -6.92 5.57 -20.01
CA LEU A 221 -5.47 5.43 -19.98
C LEU A 221 -4.98 4.14 -20.65
N TRP A 222 -5.70 3.03 -20.46
CA TRP A 222 -5.37 1.77 -21.13
C TRP A 222 -5.49 1.88 -22.65
N LYS A 223 -6.60 2.44 -23.16
CA LYS A 223 -6.80 2.68 -24.60
C LYS A 223 -5.76 3.63 -25.19
N ALA A 224 -5.26 4.56 -24.37
CA ALA A 224 -4.19 5.47 -24.75
C ALA A 224 -2.78 4.84 -24.71
N GLY A 225 -2.66 3.58 -24.28
CA GLY A 225 -1.37 2.89 -24.20
C GLY A 225 -0.51 3.29 -23.01
N PHE A 226 -1.08 3.90 -21.97
CA PHE A 226 -0.34 4.40 -20.79
C PHE A 226 0.61 3.35 -20.17
N LYS A 227 0.18 2.08 -20.10
CA LYS A 227 0.99 0.95 -19.60
C LYS A 227 1.03 -0.20 -20.60
N GLY A 228 1.12 0.15 -21.90
CA GLY A 228 1.09 -0.83 -22.99
C GLY A 228 -0.22 -1.62 -23.01
N SER A 229 -0.13 -2.94 -23.12
CA SER A 229 -1.28 -3.85 -23.24
C SER A 229 -2.01 -4.11 -21.91
N VAL A 230 -1.43 -3.76 -20.76
CA VAL A 230 -1.98 -4.08 -19.44
C VAL A 230 -2.80 -2.90 -18.91
N LYS A 231 -4.03 -3.18 -18.45
CA LYS A 231 -4.86 -2.15 -17.82
C LYS A 231 -4.17 -1.63 -16.54
N PRO A 232 -3.86 -0.33 -16.43
CA PRO A 232 -3.07 0.20 -15.33
C PRO A 232 -3.81 0.02 -14.01
N ASN A 233 -3.09 -0.19 -12.92
CA ASN A 233 -3.60 -0.23 -11.55
C ASN A 233 -2.50 0.26 -10.59
N LEU A 234 -2.90 0.61 -9.38
CA LEU A 234 -2.04 1.02 -8.28
C LEU A 234 -2.30 0.16 -7.04
N LEU A 235 -2.55 -1.14 -7.25
CA LEU A 235 -2.93 -2.06 -6.16
C LEU A 235 -1.87 -2.11 -5.06
N LYS A 236 -0.58 -2.12 -5.43
CA LYS A 236 0.51 -2.14 -4.46
C LYS A 236 0.57 -0.85 -3.65
N GLN A 237 0.41 0.31 -4.29
CA GLN A 237 0.38 1.59 -3.59
C GLN A 237 -0.80 1.66 -2.64
N GLU A 238 -1.97 1.15 -3.07
CA GLU A 238 -3.19 1.11 -2.26
C GLU A 238 -3.04 0.24 -1.02
N THR A 239 -2.55 -1.00 -1.18
CA THR A 239 -2.52 -1.98 -0.09
C THR A 239 -1.30 -1.82 0.80
N GLN A 240 -0.13 -1.50 0.26
CA GLN A 240 1.10 -1.35 1.06
C GLN A 240 1.09 -0.07 1.90
N SER A 241 0.55 1.05 1.38
CA SER A 241 0.49 2.27 2.19
C SER A 241 -0.51 2.12 3.34
N LEU A 242 -1.64 1.46 3.10
CA LEU A 242 -2.62 1.14 4.15
C LEU A 242 -2.05 0.16 5.18
N ALA A 243 -1.32 -0.88 4.75
CA ALA A 243 -0.66 -1.81 5.64
C ALA A 243 0.35 -1.10 6.56
N CYS A 244 1.21 -0.25 5.99
CA CYS A 244 2.19 0.52 6.75
C CYS A 244 1.50 1.47 7.76
N ALA A 245 0.44 2.17 7.33
CA ALA A 245 -0.35 3.04 8.19
C ALA A 245 -0.95 2.28 9.39
N LEU A 246 -1.52 1.09 9.14
CA LEU A 246 -2.07 0.24 10.19
C LEU A 246 -1.00 -0.25 11.16
N ARG A 247 0.17 -0.67 10.67
CA ARG A 247 1.27 -1.09 11.55
C ARG A 247 1.69 0.06 12.46
N ILE A 248 1.76 1.29 11.96
CA ILE A 248 2.07 2.47 12.79
C ILE A 248 0.99 2.65 13.87
N LEU A 249 -0.29 2.65 13.48
CA LEU A 249 -1.40 2.85 14.42
C LEU A 249 -1.48 1.75 15.48
N PHE A 250 -1.39 0.48 15.10
CA PHE A 250 -1.38 -0.64 16.05
C PHE A 250 -0.15 -0.59 16.96
N ARG A 251 1.02 -0.23 16.43
CA ARG A 251 2.23 -0.08 17.23
C ARG A 251 2.11 1.05 18.26
N MET A 252 1.54 2.20 17.86
CA MET A 252 1.28 3.32 18.77
C MET A 252 0.27 2.98 19.87
N LEU A 253 -0.78 2.22 19.52
CA LEU A 253 -1.79 1.78 20.49
C LEU A 253 -1.25 0.76 21.50
N GLY A 254 -0.26 -0.03 21.10
CA GLY A 254 0.44 -0.97 21.98
C GLY A 254 1.63 -0.38 22.75
N ASP A 255 1.88 0.93 22.64
CA ASP A 255 3.04 1.61 23.22
C ASP A 255 2.61 2.47 24.42
N PRO A 256 2.89 2.04 25.67
CA PRO A 256 2.53 2.79 26.87
C PRO A 256 3.17 4.17 26.96
N SER A 257 4.29 4.42 26.26
CA SER A 257 4.93 5.74 26.26
C SER A 257 4.14 6.80 25.49
N ARG A 258 3.06 6.41 24.80
CA ARG A 258 2.21 7.27 23.96
C ARG A 258 0.75 7.25 24.39
N GLU A 259 0.50 6.92 25.66
CA GLU A 259 -0.86 6.84 26.22
C GLU A 259 -1.65 8.15 26.03
N GLU A 260 -0.98 9.30 26.14
CA GLU A 260 -1.59 10.62 25.91
C GLU A 260 -2.17 10.78 24.49
N GLU A 261 -1.59 10.12 23.48
CA GLU A 261 -2.06 10.18 22.10
C GLU A 261 -3.02 9.05 21.71
N TRP A 262 -3.25 8.07 22.59
CA TRP A 262 -4.14 6.93 22.29
C TRP A 262 -5.53 7.32 21.81
N PRO A 263 -6.22 8.35 22.35
CA PRO A 263 -7.54 8.76 21.83
C PRO A 263 -7.50 9.10 20.33
N GLN A 264 -6.49 9.86 19.90
CA GLN A 264 -6.30 10.23 18.50
C GLN A 264 -5.89 9.02 17.64
N VAL A 265 -5.02 8.15 18.14
CA VAL A 265 -4.62 6.91 17.45
C VAL A 265 -5.82 6.00 17.24
N GLN A 266 -6.66 5.85 18.26
CA GLN A 266 -7.86 5.02 18.23
C GLN A 266 -8.89 5.55 17.22
N GLU A 267 -9.19 6.85 17.24
CA GLU A 267 -10.11 7.47 16.29
C GLU A 267 -9.67 7.20 14.84
N ARG A 268 -8.38 7.41 14.56
CA ARG A 268 -7.80 7.16 13.24
C ARG A 268 -7.84 5.67 12.88
N LEU A 269 -7.47 4.77 13.79
CA LEU A 269 -7.50 3.33 13.55
C LEU A 269 -8.92 2.83 13.26
N ILE A 270 -9.93 3.24 14.03
CA ILE A 270 -11.34 2.90 13.77
C ILE A 270 -11.76 3.35 12.38
N SER A 271 -11.46 4.60 12.03
CA SER A 271 -11.80 5.18 10.74
C SER A 271 -11.17 4.40 9.58
N VAL A 272 -9.88 4.08 9.70
CA VAL A 272 -9.11 3.33 8.69
C VAL A 272 -9.63 1.89 8.56
N CYS A 273 -9.85 1.19 9.68
CA CYS A 273 -10.41 -0.16 9.69
C CYS A 273 -11.79 -0.21 9.04
N ARG A 274 -12.71 0.67 9.45
CA ARG A 274 -14.07 0.73 8.93
C ARG A 274 -14.07 0.99 7.42
N SER A 275 -13.41 2.07 6.98
CA SER A 275 -13.34 2.46 5.57
C SER A 275 -12.66 1.40 4.71
N GLY A 276 -11.61 0.75 5.22
CA GLY A 276 -10.90 -0.32 4.54
C GLY A 276 -11.75 -1.57 4.36
N LEU A 277 -12.44 -2.02 5.42
CA LEU A 277 -13.27 -3.23 5.38
C LEU A 277 -14.55 -3.03 4.56
N GLU A 278 -15.22 -1.88 4.70
CA GLU A 278 -16.36 -1.52 3.83
C GLU A 278 -15.96 -1.54 2.35
N TYR A 279 -14.79 -0.99 2.04
CA TYR A 279 -14.28 -1.01 0.69
C TYR A 279 -13.95 -2.44 0.23
N PHE A 280 -13.24 -3.25 1.03
CA PHE A 280 -12.93 -4.65 0.71
C PHE A 280 -14.17 -5.47 0.39
N LEU A 281 -15.26 -5.29 1.14
CA LEU A 281 -16.53 -5.99 0.91
C LEU A 281 -17.19 -5.59 -0.42
N SER A 282 -16.91 -4.39 -0.93
CA SER A 282 -17.39 -3.90 -2.23
C SER A 282 -16.51 -4.34 -3.41
N LEU A 283 -15.30 -4.82 -3.17
CA LEU A 283 -14.33 -5.16 -4.22
C LEU A 283 -14.71 -6.42 -4.99
N PRO A 284 -14.40 -6.50 -6.31
CA PRO A 284 -14.46 -7.73 -7.07
C PRO A 284 -13.36 -8.72 -6.65
N GLU A 285 -13.55 -10.01 -6.94
CA GLU A 285 -12.64 -11.08 -6.52
C GLU A 285 -11.18 -10.87 -6.93
N SER A 286 -10.94 -10.44 -8.17
CA SER A 286 -9.59 -10.15 -8.68
C SER A 286 -8.86 -9.01 -7.95
N HIS A 287 -9.59 -8.10 -7.30
CA HIS A 287 -8.99 -7.06 -6.47
C HIS A 287 -8.78 -7.57 -5.02
N ARG A 288 -9.72 -8.37 -4.50
CA ARG A 288 -9.65 -8.90 -3.14
C ARG A 288 -8.39 -9.71 -2.87
N GLU A 289 -7.84 -10.39 -3.87
CA GLU A 289 -6.57 -11.14 -3.75
C GLU A 289 -5.42 -10.24 -3.24
N ALA A 290 -5.29 -9.02 -3.79
CA ALA A 290 -4.28 -8.05 -3.37
C ALA A 290 -4.47 -7.55 -1.92
N TRP A 291 -5.68 -7.68 -1.38
CA TRP A 291 -6.04 -7.26 -0.02
C TRP A 291 -5.84 -8.37 1.03
N THR A 292 -5.56 -9.60 0.64
CA THR A 292 -5.49 -10.76 1.55
C THR A 292 -4.55 -10.51 2.74
N ASN A 293 -3.30 -10.10 2.48
CA ASN A 293 -2.33 -9.81 3.55
C ASN A 293 -2.76 -8.65 4.45
N LEU A 294 -3.49 -7.68 3.89
CA LEU A 294 -4.00 -6.54 4.65
C LEU A 294 -5.11 -6.98 5.62
N ILE A 295 -6.04 -7.83 5.15
CA ILE A 295 -7.08 -8.43 5.99
C ILE A 295 -6.47 -9.31 7.08
N LEU A 296 -5.45 -10.10 6.77
CA LEU A 296 -4.72 -10.89 7.77
C LEU A 296 -4.05 -9.98 8.80
N LEU A 297 -3.38 -8.91 8.37
CA LEU A 297 -2.79 -7.91 9.26
C LEU A 297 -3.85 -7.32 10.21
N PHE A 298 -5.04 -6.95 9.70
CA PHE A 298 -6.15 -6.51 10.54
C PHE A 298 -6.52 -7.56 11.58
N LEU A 299 -6.89 -8.77 11.14
CA LEU A 299 -7.42 -9.82 12.02
C LEU A 299 -6.41 -10.26 13.07
N THR A 300 -5.14 -10.45 12.69
CA THR A 300 -4.08 -10.86 13.62
C THR A 300 -3.86 -9.80 14.71
N ASN A 301 -3.85 -8.51 14.38
CA ASN A 301 -3.65 -7.48 15.40
C ASN A 301 -4.86 -7.33 16.32
N ILE A 302 -6.08 -7.47 15.81
CA ILE A 302 -7.31 -7.46 16.63
C ILE A 302 -7.32 -8.64 17.61
N GLN A 303 -6.90 -9.83 17.15
CA GLN A 303 -6.82 -11.01 18.00
C GLN A 303 -5.76 -10.86 19.09
N LYS A 304 -4.58 -10.30 18.79
CA LYS A 304 -3.54 -10.03 19.79
C LYS A 304 -4.04 -9.11 20.90
N MET A 305 -4.73 -8.03 20.54
CA MET A 305 -5.33 -7.11 21.51
C MET A 305 -6.32 -7.80 22.46
N SER A 306 -7.00 -8.85 21.99
CA SER A 306 -7.93 -9.64 22.81
C SER A 306 -7.24 -10.58 23.81
N ASN A 307 -6.04 -11.07 23.47
CA ASN A 307 -5.37 -12.14 24.24
C ASN A 307 -4.42 -11.60 25.32
N ASP A 308 -3.83 -10.42 25.11
CA ASP A 308 -2.84 -9.84 26.05
C ASP A 308 -3.48 -8.99 27.18
N GLN A 309 -4.83 -8.90 27.25
CA GLN A 309 -5.55 -8.07 28.22
C GLN A 309 -6.45 -8.80 29.25
N PRO A 310 -6.01 -9.84 30.00
CA PRO A 310 -6.75 -10.23 31.21
C PRO A 310 -6.41 -9.37 32.45
N ASN A 311 -5.25 -8.69 32.51
CA ASN A 311 -4.71 -8.23 33.81
C ASN A 311 -3.99 -6.87 33.84
N ILE A 312 -4.02 -6.05 32.79
CA ILE A 312 -3.32 -4.76 32.79
C ILE A 312 -4.33 -3.61 32.83
N HIS A 313 -4.60 -3.16 34.07
CA HIS A 313 -4.98 -1.81 34.48
C HIS A 313 -6.48 -1.45 34.43
N GLY A 314 -7.09 -1.41 35.62
CA GLY A 314 -8.46 -0.98 35.91
C GLY A 314 -8.68 0.54 35.87
N ILE A 315 -8.16 1.23 34.86
CA ILE A 315 -8.46 2.65 34.60
C ILE A 315 -8.76 2.79 33.11
N GLU A 316 -10.04 3.08 32.80
CA GLU A 316 -10.59 3.53 31.52
C GLU A 316 -10.50 2.57 30.31
N ILE A 317 -11.13 1.40 30.48
CA ILE A 317 -11.50 0.47 29.40
C ILE A 317 -12.88 0.86 28.79
N GLU A 318 -13.07 2.09 28.34
CA GLU A 318 -14.22 2.43 27.48
C GLU A 318 -13.81 2.53 26.00
N GLY A 319 -12.58 2.97 25.72
CA GLY A 319 -12.05 3.09 24.37
C GLY A 319 -11.72 1.74 23.72
N ASN A 320 -10.85 0.95 24.35
CA ASN A 320 -10.42 -0.35 23.81
C ASN A 320 -11.55 -1.40 23.77
N LEU A 321 -12.47 -1.37 24.75
CA LEU A 321 -13.67 -2.20 24.71
C LEU A 321 -14.55 -1.83 23.52
N ASN A 322 -14.74 -0.53 23.24
CA ASN A 322 -15.51 -0.09 22.07
C ASN A 322 -14.85 -0.53 20.76
N LEU A 323 -13.53 -0.43 20.60
CA LEU A 323 -12.85 -0.88 19.38
C LEU A 323 -12.95 -2.41 19.23
N HIS A 324 -12.68 -3.17 20.29
CA HIS A 324 -12.77 -4.63 20.28
C HIS A 324 -14.22 -5.10 20.04
N LEU A 325 -15.20 -4.58 20.78
CA LEU A 325 -16.62 -4.90 20.62
C LEU A 325 -17.13 -4.42 19.26
N PHE A 326 -16.74 -3.23 18.79
CA PHE A 326 -17.09 -2.74 17.45
C PHE A 326 -16.58 -3.70 16.38
N LEU A 327 -15.31 -4.11 16.46
CA LEU A 327 -14.72 -5.01 15.50
C LEU A 327 -15.31 -6.43 15.60
N GLN A 328 -15.54 -6.94 16.80
CA GLN A 328 -16.15 -8.25 17.00
C GLN A 328 -17.62 -8.27 16.54
N TYR A 329 -18.40 -7.24 16.88
CA TYR A 329 -19.82 -7.08 16.51
C TYR A 329 -20.01 -6.91 15.00
N HIS A 330 -19.12 -6.16 14.32
CA HIS A 330 -19.21 -5.96 12.87
C HIS A 330 -18.54 -7.07 12.04
N PHE A 331 -17.52 -7.77 12.56
CA PHE A 331 -16.67 -8.64 11.73
C PHE A 331 -16.69 -10.14 12.06
N SER A 332 -17.03 -10.58 13.27
CA SER A 332 -17.10 -12.03 13.55
C SER A 332 -18.18 -12.74 12.74
N SER A 333 -19.31 -12.10 12.42
CA SER A 333 -20.35 -12.76 11.61
C SER A 333 -20.10 -12.65 10.11
N VAL A 334 -19.59 -11.51 9.61
CA VAL A 334 -19.53 -11.22 8.17
C VAL A 334 -18.32 -11.87 7.48
N ILE A 335 -17.16 -11.89 8.14
CA ILE A 335 -15.94 -12.49 7.57
C ILE A 335 -16.00 -14.02 7.65
N LEU A 336 -16.47 -14.60 8.77
CA LEU A 336 -16.64 -16.05 8.90
C LEU A 336 -17.69 -16.61 7.92
N LEU A 337 -18.85 -15.95 7.77
CA LEU A 337 -19.89 -16.40 6.83
C LEU A 337 -19.42 -16.34 5.36
N ARG A 338 -18.62 -15.35 4.99
CA ARG A 338 -18.13 -15.19 3.60
C ARG A 338 -16.91 -16.06 3.29
N LEU A 339 -16.00 -16.26 4.25
CA LEU A 339 -14.87 -17.20 4.08
C LEU A 339 -15.35 -18.66 3.98
N GLN A 340 -16.35 -19.05 4.78
CA GLN A 340 -16.95 -20.40 4.67
C GLN A 340 -17.70 -20.61 3.34
N SER A 341 -18.32 -19.56 2.79
CA SER A 341 -19.02 -19.64 1.49
C SER A 341 -18.09 -19.82 0.28
N GLY A 342 -16.78 -19.57 0.43
CA GLY A 342 -15.76 -19.83 -0.60
C GLY A 342 -15.29 -21.29 -0.66
N SER A 343 -15.55 -22.07 0.40
CA SER A 343 -15.18 -23.50 0.49
C SER A 343 -16.29 -24.45 0.05
N SER A 344 -17.48 -23.95 -0.33
CA SER A 344 -18.64 -24.77 -0.71
C SER A 344 -18.59 -25.29 -2.16
N LYS A 345 -17.45 -25.86 -2.56
CA LYS A 345 -17.35 -26.78 -3.70
C LYS A 345 -16.56 -28.02 -3.27
N LEU A 346 -17.14 -28.82 -2.39
CA LEU A 346 -16.70 -30.19 -2.15
C LEU A 346 -17.96 -31.06 -1.97
N GLU A 347 -18.24 -31.79 -3.06
CA GLU A 347 -18.90 -33.09 -3.18
C GLU A 347 -20.23 -33.33 -2.42
N MET A 348 -21.30 -33.41 -3.20
CA MET A 348 -22.53 -34.13 -2.83
C MET A 348 -22.19 -35.63 -2.70
N PRO A 349 -22.57 -36.33 -1.62
CA PRO A 349 -22.49 -37.78 -1.59
C PRO A 349 -23.60 -38.35 -2.46
N GLU A 350 -23.23 -39.08 -3.52
CA GLU A 350 -24.13 -40.01 -4.19
C GLU A 350 -24.60 -41.05 -3.18
N SER A 351 -25.86 -40.93 -2.75
CA SER A 351 -26.53 -41.99 -2.01
C SER A 351 -26.78 -43.17 -2.95
N ASN A 352 -25.89 -44.15 -2.91
CA ASN A 352 -26.13 -45.51 -3.37
C ASN A 352 -27.36 -46.07 -2.63
N LEU A 353 -28.52 -46.03 -3.27
CA LEU A 353 -29.67 -46.87 -2.92
C LEU A 353 -29.77 -47.98 -3.97
N SER A 354 -28.93 -48.99 -3.80
CA SER A 354 -29.18 -50.32 -4.32
C SER A 354 -29.94 -51.12 -3.26
N SER A 355 -30.97 -51.83 -3.72
CA SER A 355 -31.57 -53.04 -3.15
C SER A 355 -32.36 -52.94 -1.85
N ARG A 356 -33.69 -52.82 -1.97
CA ARG A 356 -34.60 -53.98 -1.86
C ARG A 356 -35.97 -53.70 -2.45
#